data_AF-A0A968PP17-F1
#
_entry.id   AF-A0A968PP17-F1
#
_cell.length_a   1.000
_cell.length_b   1.000
_cell.length_c   1.000
_cell.angle_alpha   90.00
_cell.angle_beta   90.00
_cell.angle_gamma   90.00
#
_symmetry.space_group_name_H-M   'P 1'
#
loop_
_entity.id
_entity.type
_entity.pdbx_description
1 polymer ?
#
loop_
_entity_poly.entity_id
_entity_poly.type
_entity_poly.pdbx_seq_one_letter_code
_entity_poly.pdbx_strand_id
1 'polypeptide(L)'
;MVLVAAGAILAFVFPPLGLLGIAGGIASWLSGQFKSRDQKRHEAVENISASLNRQLEAQREQVLKQVKEHFDPYCRSVVTAADAYFEELIQGIGAIANQLQFAQAKLSNSSNYLNRAYAKRIVDWATDQYEPLTDISISKRIRKVNRVFGRSFQIQTTTALPLTKSQEEICRILQEHVSIQPTNTKL
;
A
#
# COMPACT_ATOMS: atom_id res chain seq x y z
N MET A 1 16.06 6.87 -2.90
CA MET A 1 15.95 7.88 -3.99
C MET A 1 14.96 9.02 -3.70
N VAL A 2 14.23 9.02 -2.58
CA VAL A 2 13.24 10.07 -2.26
C VAL A 2 13.89 11.33 -1.63
N LEU A 3 15.07 11.20 -1.02
CA LEU A 3 15.82 12.33 -0.43
C LEU A 3 16.53 13.25 -1.43
N VAL A 4 16.75 12.79 -2.67
CA VAL A 4 17.39 13.61 -3.73
C VAL A 4 16.35 14.53 -4.42
N ALA A 5 15.09 14.10 -4.48
CA ALA A 5 14.01 14.89 -5.08
C ALA A 5 13.63 16.11 -4.24
N ALA A 6 13.69 16.01 -2.90
CA ALA A 6 13.42 17.15 -2.03
C ALA A 6 14.52 18.23 -2.09
N GLY A 7 15.77 17.83 -2.30
CA GLY A 7 16.91 18.76 -2.43
C GLY A 7 16.96 19.52 -3.77
N ALA A 8 16.50 18.90 -4.85
CA ALA A 8 16.52 19.51 -6.19
C ALA A 8 15.44 20.60 -6.37
N ILE A 9 14.33 20.52 -5.65
CA ILE A 9 13.23 21.49 -5.77
C ILE A 9 13.61 22.83 -5.10
N LEU A 10 14.37 22.83 -4.00
CA LEU A 10 14.78 24.07 -3.33
C LEU A 10 15.81 24.90 -4.12
N ALA A 11 16.64 24.26 -4.96
CA ALA A 11 17.64 24.95 -5.78
C ALA A 11 17.04 25.68 -7.00
N PHE A 12 15.84 25.27 -7.46
CA PHE A 12 15.15 25.91 -8.59
C PHE A 12 14.19 27.05 -8.16
N VAL A 13 13.90 27.18 -6.86
CA VAL A 13 12.87 28.09 -6.32
C VAL A 13 13.44 29.46 -5.90
N PHE A 14 14.76 29.62 -5.80
CA PHE A 14 15.40 30.90 -5.44
C PHE A 14 16.51 31.32 -6.44
N PRO A 15 16.18 32.03 -7.53
CA PRO A 15 17.17 32.62 -8.43
C PRO A 15 17.98 33.85 -7.91
N PRO A 16 17.60 34.63 -6.87
CA PRO A 16 18.23 35.94 -6.68
C PRO A 16 19.63 35.90 -6.04
N LEU A 17 20.14 34.73 -5.64
CA LEU A 17 21.56 34.61 -5.24
C LEU A 17 22.53 34.59 -6.45
N GLY A 18 22.02 34.48 -7.68
CA GLY A 18 22.85 34.50 -8.91
C GLY A 18 22.94 35.84 -9.63
N LEU A 19 22.20 36.88 -9.21
CA LEU A 19 22.10 38.16 -9.94
C LEU A 19 22.84 39.34 -9.28
N LEU A 20 23.78 39.08 -8.37
CA LEU A 20 24.74 40.10 -7.91
C LEU A 20 25.88 40.38 -8.90
N GLY A 21 25.82 39.82 -10.12
CA GLY A 21 26.93 39.77 -11.08
C GLY A 21 26.95 40.79 -12.21
N ILE A 22 26.02 41.75 -12.32
CA ILE A 22 26.00 42.68 -13.46
C ILE A 22 25.98 44.14 -12.99
N ALA A 23 27.10 44.58 -12.42
CA ALA A 23 27.47 45.99 -12.42
C ALA A 23 28.26 46.27 -13.71
N GLY A 24 27.54 46.57 -14.80
CA GLY A 24 28.15 46.82 -16.10
C GLY A 24 27.20 47.49 -17.07
N GLY A 25 26.95 48.78 -16.88
CA GLY A 25 26.09 49.56 -17.77
C GLY A 25 26.51 51.02 -17.79
N ILE A 26 27.39 51.34 -18.73
CA ILE A 26 27.95 52.66 -18.98
C ILE A 26 26.82 53.60 -19.43
N ALA A 27 26.69 54.77 -18.79
CA ALA A 27 25.96 55.88 -19.37
C ALA A 27 26.69 57.21 -19.17
N SER A 28 26.96 57.86 -20.30
CA SER A 28 27.30 59.28 -20.48
C SER A 28 28.77 59.70 -20.27
N TRP A 29 29.61 59.28 -21.22
CA TRP A 29 30.68 60.15 -21.70
C TRP A 29 30.04 61.17 -22.65
N LEU A 30 30.30 62.46 -22.41
CA LEU A 30 29.91 63.65 -23.17
C LEU A 30 28.61 64.40 -22.74
N SER A 31 28.71 65.17 -21.66
CA SER A 31 28.34 66.59 -21.72
C SER A 31 29.32 67.43 -20.88
N GLY A 32 29.85 68.48 -21.50
CA GLY A 32 30.89 69.33 -20.95
C GLY A 32 30.39 70.29 -19.87
N GLN A 33 31.30 70.56 -18.94
CA GLN A 33 31.44 71.75 -18.10
C GLN A 33 30.53 71.96 -16.86
N PHE A 34 31.24 72.09 -15.72
CA PHE A 34 30.85 72.54 -14.38
C PHE A 34 29.83 71.75 -13.55
N LYS A 35 30.27 70.58 -13.04
CA LYS A 35 29.80 70.04 -11.75
C LYS A 35 31.01 69.57 -10.94
N SER A 36 31.10 69.97 -9.67
CA SER A 36 32.19 69.54 -8.77
C SER A 36 32.19 68.02 -8.62
N ARG A 37 33.33 67.41 -8.25
CA ARG A 37 33.43 65.95 -8.06
C ARG A 37 32.37 65.42 -7.09
N ASP A 38 32.01 66.21 -6.08
CA ASP A 38 30.98 65.84 -5.11
C ASP A 38 29.58 65.86 -5.71
N GLN A 39 29.29 66.80 -6.60
CA GLN A 39 28.00 66.84 -7.29
C GLN A 39 27.84 65.69 -8.30
N LYS A 40 28.93 65.30 -8.98
CA LYS A 40 28.93 64.10 -9.83
C LYS A 40 28.77 62.81 -9.02
N ARG A 41 29.37 62.74 -7.84
CA ARG A 41 29.20 61.60 -6.91
C ARG A 41 27.78 61.54 -6.37
N HIS A 42 27.20 62.67 -5.99
CA HIS A 42 25.84 62.74 -5.51
C HIS A 42 24.84 62.32 -6.59
N GLU A 43 24.98 62.84 -7.81
CA GLU A 43 24.14 62.49 -8.95
C GLU A 43 24.32 61.03 -9.39
N ALA A 44 25.53 60.48 -9.32
CA ALA A 44 25.75 59.05 -9.56
C ALA A 44 25.08 58.18 -8.49
N VAL A 45 25.21 58.55 -7.21
CA VAL A 45 24.56 57.84 -6.09
C VAL A 45 23.05 57.93 -6.18
N GLU A 46 22.50 59.09 -6.52
CA GLU A 46 21.07 59.32 -6.70
C GLU A 46 20.52 58.50 -7.89
N ASN A 47 21.23 58.49 -9.03
CA ASN A 47 20.85 57.69 -10.19
C ASN A 47 20.95 56.18 -9.93
N ILE A 48 21.99 55.74 -9.21
CA ILE A 48 22.15 54.34 -8.79
C ILE A 48 21.02 53.96 -7.82
N SER A 49 20.72 54.81 -6.84
CA SER A 49 19.66 54.58 -5.87
C SER A 49 18.28 54.54 -6.53
N ALA A 50 17.99 55.48 -7.44
CA ALA A 50 16.75 55.52 -8.20
C ALA A 50 16.62 54.30 -9.14
N SER A 51 17.71 53.89 -9.80
CA SER A 51 17.72 52.70 -10.65
C SER A 51 17.51 51.41 -9.85
N LEU A 52 18.20 51.27 -8.72
CA LEU A 52 18.03 50.13 -7.81
C LEU A 52 16.60 50.06 -7.28
N ASN A 53 16.02 51.19 -6.85
CA ASN A 53 14.64 51.23 -6.36
C ASN A 53 13.63 50.86 -7.44
N ARG A 54 13.82 51.32 -8.69
CA ARG A 54 12.95 50.92 -9.81
C ARG A 54 13.08 49.44 -10.14
N GLN A 55 14.29 48.89 -10.10
CA GLN A 55 14.52 47.46 -10.32
C GLN A 55 13.90 46.62 -9.20
N LEU A 56 14.00 47.08 -7.94
CA LEU A 56 13.36 46.47 -6.78
C LEU A 56 11.85 46.44 -6.92
N GLU A 57 11.23 47.55 -7.32
CA GLU A 57 9.77 47.61 -7.48
C GLU A 57 9.30 46.77 -8.66
N ALA A 58 10.00 46.80 -9.80
CA ALA A 58 9.68 45.96 -10.96
C ALA A 58 9.82 44.47 -10.65
N GLN A 59 10.89 44.06 -9.94
CA GLN A 59 11.05 42.68 -9.49
C GLN A 59 9.96 42.30 -8.49
N ARG A 60 9.60 43.19 -7.56
CA ARG A 60 8.53 42.95 -6.60
C ARG A 60 7.20 42.70 -7.30
N GLU A 61 6.83 43.54 -8.27
CA GLU A 61 5.60 43.35 -9.04
C GLU A 61 5.63 42.05 -9.85
N GLN A 62 6.75 41.74 -10.50
CA GLN A 62 6.91 40.51 -11.27
C GLN A 62 6.79 39.27 -10.39
N VAL A 63 7.44 39.27 -9.22
CA VAL A 63 7.38 38.17 -8.25
C VAL A 63 5.96 38.03 -7.70
N LEU A 64 5.30 39.13 -7.33
CA LEU A 64 3.91 39.08 -6.85
C LEU A 64 2.95 38.55 -7.91
N LYS A 65 3.15 38.92 -9.17
CA LYS A 65 2.36 38.42 -10.29
C LYS A 65 2.59 36.93 -10.51
N GLN A 66 3.85 36.47 -10.55
CA GLN A 66 4.18 35.05 -10.68
C GLN A 66 3.65 34.22 -9.52
N VAL A 67 3.77 34.71 -8.28
CA VAL A 67 3.20 34.03 -7.11
C VAL A 67 1.69 33.93 -7.26
N LYS A 68 0.98 35.01 -7.61
CA LYS A 68 -0.48 34.94 -7.83
C LYS A 68 -0.87 34.00 -8.96
N GLU A 69 -0.12 33.99 -10.07
CA GLU A 69 -0.41 33.16 -11.24
C GLU A 69 -0.15 31.66 -10.98
N HIS A 70 0.85 31.34 -10.17
CA HIS A 70 1.29 29.96 -9.96
C HIS A 70 0.87 29.34 -8.62
N PHE A 71 0.44 30.13 -7.63
CA PHE A 71 0.03 29.61 -6.32
C PHE A 71 -1.13 28.62 -6.42
N ASP A 72 -2.21 28.99 -7.11
CA ASP A 72 -3.37 28.11 -7.28
C ASP A 72 -3.03 26.82 -8.06
N PRO A 73 -2.30 26.88 -9.19
CA PRO A 73 -1.78 25.68 -9.85
C PRO A 73 -0.91 24.80 -8.95
N TYR A 74 -0.05 25.38 -8.11
CA TYR A 74 0.79 24.61 -7.19
C TYR A 74 -0.06 23.90 -6.12
N CYS A 75 -0.99 24.61 -5.48
CA CYS A 75 -1.90 24.02 -4.52
C CYS A 75 -2.71 22.88 -5.15
N ARG A 76 -3.24 23.07 -6.37
CA ARG A 76 -3.95 22.01 -7.10
C ARG A 76 -3.04 20.82 -7.41
N SER A 77 -1.81 21.06 -7.85
CA SER A 77 -0.85 20.00 -8.15
C SER A 77 -0.51 19.18 -6.90
N VAL A 78 -0.35 19.81 -5.74
CA VAL A 78 -0.12 19.12 -4.47
C VAL A 78 -1.33 18.28 -4.07
N VAL A 79 -2.55 18.81 -4.21
CA VAL A 79 -3.79 18.06 -3.94
C VAL A 79 -3.87 16.85 -4.86
N THR A 80 -3.69 17.03 -6.17
CA THR A 80 -3.72 15.92 -7.13
C THR A 80 -2.66 14.85 -6.84
N ALA A 81 -1.44 15.26 -6.46
CA ALA A 81 -0.39 14.32 -6.09
C ALA A 81 -0.72 13.55 -4.81
N ALA A 82 -1.32 14.22 -3.81
CA ALA A 82 -1.78 13.57 -2.59
C ALA A 82 -2.92 12.59 -2.86
N ASP A 83 -3.92 12.97 -3.66
CA ASP A 83 -5.03 12.11 -4.06
C ASP A 83 -4.53 10.86 -4.81
N ALA A 84 -3.62 11.04 -5.77
CA ALA A 84 -3.02 9.93 -6.51
C ALA A 84 -2.26 8.97 -5.58
N TYR A 85 -1.49 9.50 -4.62
CA TYR A 85 -0.77 8.70 -3.64
C TYR A 85 -1.72 7.87 -2.76
N PHE A 86 -2.80 8.48 -2.26
CA PHE A 86 -3.77 7.75 -1.45
C PHE A 86 -4.55 6.72 -2.27
N GLU A 87 -4.87 7.01 -3.52
CA GLU A 87 -5.51 6.06 -4.43
C GLU A 87 -4.61 4.83 -4.67
N GLU A 88 -3.32 5.03 -4.97
CA GLU A 88 -2.36 3.94 -5.11
C GLU A 88 -2.25 3.10 -3.82
N LEU A 89 -2.25 3.75 -2.66
CA LEU A 89 -2.21 3.08 -1.36
C LEU A 89 -3.48 2.25 -1.09
N ILE A 90 -4.66 2.80 -1.40
CA ILE A 90 -5.94 2.10 -1.28
C ILE A 90 -5.94 0.87 -2.19
N GLN A 91 -5.50 1.01 -3.44
CA GLN A 91 -5.41 -0.10 -4.40
C GLN A 91 -4.42 -1.17 -3.93
N GLY A 92 -3.25 -0.77 -3.42
CA GLY A 92 -2.25 -1.69 -2.87
C GLY A 92 -2.78 -2.49 -1.68
N ILE A 93 -3.46 -1.83 -0.73
CA ILE A 93 -4.11 -2.51 0.40
C ILE A 93 -5.22 -3.45 -0.08
N GLY A 94 -6.03 -3.03 -1.05
CA GLY A 94 -7.07 -3.86 -1.66
C GLY A 94 -6.50 -5.14 -2.29
N ALA A 95 -5.38 -5.04 -3.01
CA ALA A 95 -4.70 -6.19 -3.60
C ALA A 95 -4.20 -7.17 -2.52
N ILE A 96 -3.62 -6.66 -1.43
CA ILE A 96 -3.17 -7.47 -0.29
C ILE A 96 -4.37 -8.19 0.35
N ALA A 97 -5.47 -7.48 0.60
CA ALA A 97 -6.68 -8.06 1.18
C ALA A 97 -7.24 -9.20 0.32
N ASN A 98 -7.31 -9.02 -1.00
CA ASN A 98 -7.76 -10.05 -1.93
C ASN A 98 -6.84 -11.28 -1.90
N GLN A 99 -5.52 -11.09 -1.89
CA GLN A 99 -4.56 -12.19 -1.83
C GLN A 99 -4.67 -12.97 -0.51
N LEU A 100 -4.89 -12.27 0.61
CA LEU A 100 -5.10 -12.90 1.92
C LEU A 100 -6.40 -13.72 1.93
N GLN A 101 -7.49 -13.18 1.36
CA GLN A 101 -8.75 -13.91 1.25
C GLN A 101 -8.60 -15.18 0.41
N PHE A 102 -7.89 -15.10 -0.72
CA PHE A 102 -7.60 -16.26 -1.56
C PHE A 102 -6.76 -17.31 -0.81
N ALA A 103 -5.70 -16.88 -0.11
CA ALA A 103 -4.86 -17.77 0.68
C ALA A 103 -5.64 -18.44 1.81
N GLN A 104 -6.50 -17.70 2.52
CA GLN A 104 -7.38 -18.22 3.55
C GLN A 104 -8.34 -19.28 2.98
N ALA A 105 -8.96 -19.02 1.83
CA ALA A 105 -9.84 -19.98 1.17
C ALA A 105 -9.09 -21.26 0.76
N LYS A 106 -7.89 -21.12 0.20
CA LYS A 106 -7.03 -22.26 -0.17
C LYS A 106 -6.64 -23.09 1.05
N LEU A 107 -6.22 -22.45 2.13
CA LEU A 107 -5.87 -23.12 3.39
C LEU A 107 -7.07 -23.84 4.00
N SER A 108 -8.23 -23.20 4.02
CA SER A 108 -9.49 -23.79 4.50
C SER A 108 -9.85 -25.05 3.70
N ASN A 109 -9.77 -24.98 2.36
CA ASN A 109 -10.03 -26.11 1.48
C ASN A 109 -9.04 -27.26 1.69
N SER A 110 -7.74 -26.96 1.79
CA SER A 110 -6.71 -27.98 2.08
C SER A 110 -6.90 -28.61 3.46
N SER A 111 -7.21 -27.81 4.49
CA SER A 111 -7.51 -28.31 5.84
C SER A 111 -8.73 -29.23 5.85
N ASN A 112 -9.82 -28.81 5.19
CA ASN A 112 -11.01 -29.65 5.05
C ASN A 112 -10.71 -30.96 4.30
N TYR A 113 -9.91 -30.90 3.22
CA TYR A 113 -9.47 -32.10 2.50
C TYR A 113 -8.71 -33.07 3.41
N LEU A 114 -7.69 -32.58 4.12
CA LEU A 114 -6.88 -33.39 5.04
C LEU A 114 -7.73 -33.99 6.16
N ASN A 115 -8.66 -33.21 6.74
CA ASN A 115 -9.58 -33.72 7.75
C ASN A 115 -10.49 -34.81 7.18
N ARG A 116 -10.99 -34.69 5.95
CA ARG A 116 -11.79 -35.75 5.31
C ARG A 116 -10.97 -36.99 4.99
N ALA A 117 -9.74 -36.83 4.53
CA ALA A 117 -8.81 -37.94 4.29
C ALA A 117 -8.46 -38.67 5.59
N TYR A 118 -8.22 -37.92 6.67
CA TYR A 118 -7.95 -38.51 7.99
C TYR A 118 -9.19 -39.22 8.55
N ALA A 119 -10.38 -38.61 8.43
CA ALA A 119 -11.64 -39.26 8.78
C ALA A 119 -11.85 -40.58 8.00
N LYS A 120 -11.50 -40.60 6.71
CA LYS A 120 -11.54 -41.83 5.90
C LYS A 120 -10.63 -42.90 6.48
N ARG A 121 -9.40 -42.57 6.90
CA ARG A 121 -8.50 -43.52 7.57
C ARG A 121 -9.04 -44.03 8.90
N ILE A 122 -9.65 -43.17 9.70
CA ILE A 122 -10.31 -43.57 10.95
C ILE A 122 -11.43 -44.56 10.66
N VAL A 123 -12.29 -44.28 9.67
CA VAL A 123 -13.39 -45.16 9.27
C VAL A 123 -12.88 -46.50 8.73
N ASP A 124 -11.84 -46.48 7.90
CA ASP A 124 -11.22 -47.68 7.34
C ASP A 124 -10.68 -48.59 8.44
N TRP A 125 -9.94 -48.02 9.39
CA TRP A 125 -9.48 -48.73 10.57
C TRP A 125 -10.63 -49.21 11.47
N ALA A 126 -11.63 -48.37 11.70
CA ALA A 126 -12.79 -48.69 12.54
C ALA A 126 -13.71 -49.77 11.95
N THR A 127 -13.55 -50.07 10.65
CA THR A 127 -14.30 -51.12 9.94
C THR A 127 -13.42 -52.30 9.53
N ASP A 128 -12.14 -52.32 9.91
CA ASP A 128 -11.12 -53.27 9.46
C ASP A 128 -11.06 -53.43 7.92
N GLN A 129 -11.34 -52.34 7.18
CA GLN A 129 -11.31 -52.31 5.72
C GLN A 129 -10.25 -51.33 5.24
N TYR A 130 -9.34 -51.79 4.38
CA TYR A 130 -8.38 -50.91 3.74
C TYR A 130 -8.82 -50.54 2.33
N GLU A 131 -8.93 -49.24 2.05
CA GLU A 131 -9.05 -48.70 0.70
C GLU A 131 -7.93 -47.66 0.45
N PRO A 132 -7.48 -47.52 -0.80
CA PRO A 132 -6.58 -46.42 -1.18
C PRO A 132 -7.23 -45.05 -0.89
N LEU A 133 -6.46 -44.09 -0.38
CA LEU A 133 -6.91 -42.72 -0.18
C LEU A 133 -6.95 -41.98 -1.52
N THR A 134 -8.10 -42.04 -2.18
CA THR A 134 -8.41 -41.23 -3.37
C THR A 134 -9.61 -40.34 -3.11
N ASP A 135 -9.75 -39.24 -3.86
CA ASP A 135 -10.88 -38.31 -3.74
C ASP A 135 -12.23 -39.00 -3.91
N ILE A 136 -12.29 -40.00 -4.80
CA ILE A 136 -13.47 -40.84 -5.03
C ILE A 136 -13.78 -41.68 -3.77
N SER A 137 -12.77 -42.35 -3.19
CA SER A 137 -12.98 -43.16 -1.98
C SER A 137 -13.40 -42.32 -0.77
N ILE A 138 -12.80 -41.12 -0.63
CA ILE A 138 -13.10 -40.18 0.45
C ILE A 138 -14.53 -39.69 0.29
N SER A 139 -14.93 -39.24 -0.90
CA SER A 139 -16.28 -38.73 -1.14
C SER A 139 -17.37 -39.81 -1.05
N LYS A 140 -17.06 -41.05 -1.44
CA LYS A 140 -17.98 -42.19 -1.32
C LYS A 140 -18.35 -42.48 0.14
N ARG A 141 -17.37 -42.45 1.06
CA ARG A 141 -17.61 -42.79 2.48
C ARG A 141 -17.87 -41.57 3.37
N ILE A 142 -17.14 -40.47 3.18
CA ILE A 142 -17.12 -39.30 4.06
C ILE A 142 -17.88 -38.15 3.43
N ARG A 143 -19.07 -37.87 3.98
CA ARG A 143 -19.93 -36.77 3.55
C ARG A 143 -19.42 -35.43 4.08
N LYS A 144 -19.16 -35.34 5.37
CA LYS A 144 -18.76 -34.11 6.06
C LYS A 144 -17.90 -34.44 7.27
N VAL A 145 -17.04 -33.49 7.64
CA VAL A 145 -16.29 -33.53 8.89
C VAL A 145 -16.43 -32.20 9.61
N ASN A 146 -16.43 -32.25 10.94
CA ASN A 146 -16.26 -31.09 11.79
C ASN A 146 -15.26 -31.46 12.89
N ARG A 147 -14.13 -30.76 12.94
CA ARG A 147 -13.05 -31.10 13.86
C ARG A 147 -12.59 -29.86 14.61
N VAL A 148 -12.50 -30.00 15.92
CA VAL A 148 -11.75 -29.10 16.80
C VAL A 148 -10.53 -29.89 17.27
N PHE A 149 -9.37 -29.58 16.70
CA PHE A 149 -8.13 -30.33 16.93
C PHE A 149 -7.83 -30.50 18.42
N GLY A 150 -7.48 -31.71 18.83
CA GLY A 150 -7.19 -32.07 20.22
C GLY A 150 -8.42 -32.12 21.15
N ARG A 151 -9.64 -31.93 20.62
CA ARG A 151 -10.87 -31.94 21.41
C ARG A 151 -11.92 -32.87 20.85
N SER A 152 -12.39 -32.61 19.63
CA SER A 152 -13.50 -33.35 19.05
C SER A 152 -13.38 -33.53 17.53
N PHE A 153 -13.88 -34.65 17.05
CA PHE A 153 -13.88 -34.99 15.64
C PHE A 153 -15.17 -35.70 15.23
N GLN A 154 -16.09 -34.93 14.66
CA GLN A 154 -17.36 -35.40 14.16
C GLN A 154 -17.20 -35.82 12.69
N ILE A 155 -17.41 -37.09 12.42
CA ILE A 155 -17.31 -37.69 11.09
C ILE A 155 -18.72 -38.08 10.64
N GLN A 156 -19.19 -37.45 9.58
CA GLN A 156 -20.46 -37.78 8.96
C GLN A 156 -20.20 -38.66 7.74
N THR A 157 -20.72 -39.89 7.77
CA THR A 157 -20.61 -40.85 6.67
C THR A 157 -21.81 -40.76 5.73
N THR A 158 -21.62 -41.21 4.49
CA THR A 158 -22.70 -41.24 3.49
C THR A 158 -23.75 -42.30 3.84
N THR A 159 -23.33 -43.44 4.38
CA THR A 159 -24.18 -44.55 4.79
C THR A 159 -23.82 -45.00 6.20
N ALA A 160 -24.72 -45.76 6.83
CA ALA A 160 -24.39 -46.47 8.07
C ALA A 160 -23.29 -47.50 7.78
N LEU A 161 -22.34 -47.65 8.70
CA LEU A 161 -21.21 -48.56 8.58
C LEU A 161 -21.18 -49.50 9.79
N PRO A 162 -20.95 -50.80 9.59
CA PRO A 162 -20.76 -51.73 10.69
C PRO A 162 -19.35 -51.52 11.26
N LEU A 163 -19.24 -50.81 12.37
CA LEU A 163 -17.96 -50.58 13.04
C LEU A 163 -17.56 -51.84 13.82
N THR A 164 -16.30 -52.24 13.68
CA THR A 164 -15.69 -53.34 14.43
C THR A 164 -15.01 -52.85 15.71
N LYS A 165 -14.63 -51.57 15.76
CA LYS A 165 -14.05 -50.91 16.94
C LYS A 165 -15.12 -50.20 17.75
N SER A 166 -15.00 -50.23 19.08
CA SER A 166 -15.92 -49.51 19.96
C SER A 166 -15.66 -47.99 19.92
N GLN A 167 -16.67 -47.20 20.24
CA GLN A 167 -16.53 -45.75 20.29
C GLN A 167 -15.48 -45.30 21.33
N GLU A 168 -15.41 -45.99 22.46
CA GLU A 168 -14.44 -45.76 23.52
C GLU A 168 -13.01 -46.06 23.07
N GLU A 169 -12.82 -47.16 22.32
CA GLU A 169 -11.53 -47.53 21.76
C GLU A 169 -11.04 -46.46 20.78
N ILE A 170 -11.92 -46.03 19.86
CA ILE A 170 -11.63 -44.98 18.87
C ILE A 170 -11.20 -43.68 19.58
N CYS A 171 -11.99 -43.22 20.56
CA CYS A 171 -11.70 -42.00 21.31
C CYS A 171 -10.37 -42.10 22.08
N ARG A 172 -10.11 -43.24 22.71
CA ARG A 172 -8.87 -43.47 23.50
C ARG A 172 -7.63 -43.45 22.62
N ILE A 173 -7.65 -44.15 21.49
CA ILE A 173 -6.50 -44.25 20.59
C ILE A 173 -6.20 -42.91 19.92
N LEU A 174 -7.25 -42.20 19.48
CA LEU A 174 -7.10 -40.93 18.78
C LEU A 174 -6.91 -39.74 19.72
N GLN A 175 -7.09 -39.95 21.03
CA GLN A 175 -6.97 -38.92 22.08
C GLN A 175 -7.87 -37.69 21.82
N GLU A 176 -8.99 -37.90 21.12
CA GLU A 176 -9.99 -36.89 20.79
C GLU A 176 -11.37 -37.53 20.98
N HIS A 177 -12.39 -36.72 21.28
CA HIS A 177 -13.77 -37.20 21.26
C HIS A 177 -14.25 -37.36 19.82
N VAL A 178 -14.26 -38.59 19.32
CA VAL A 178 -14.68 -38.91 17.95
C VAL A 178 -16.15 -39.31 17.94
N SER A 179 -16.90 -38.93 16.91
CA SER A 179 -18.24 -39.47 16.68
C SER A 179 -18.41 -39.81 15.21
N ILE A 180 -18.79 -41.05 14.90
CA ILE A 180 -19.04 -41.50 13.52
C ILE A 180 -20.54 -41.74 13.36
N GLN A 181 -21.20 -40.96 12.49
CA GLN A 181 -22.64 -41.05 12.28
C GLN A 181 -22.99 -41.00 10.80
N PRO A 182 -23.97 -41.80 10.33
CA PRO A 182 -24.48 -41.65 8.99
C PRO A 182 -25.20 -40.32 8.80
N THR A 183 -25.33 -39.89 7.56
CA THR A 183 -26.19 -38.76 7.23
C THR A 183 -27.64 -39.14 7.56
N ASN A 184 -28.27 -38.39 8.46
CA ASN A 184 -29.70 -38.51 8.72
C ASN A 184 -30.47 -37.96 7.50
N THR A 185 -30.62 -38.79 6.48
CA THR A 185 -31.54 -38.51 5.38
C THR A 185 -32.93 -38.97 5.81
N LYS A 186 -33.59 -38.18 6.65
CA LYS A 186 -35.06 -38.18 6.63
C LYS A 186 -35.43 -37.34 5.41
N LEU A 187 -35.63 -38.02 4.28
CA LEU A 187 -36.44 -37.49 3.17
C LEU A 187 -37.91 -37.56 3.57
#